data_AF-A0A819QA29-F1
#
_entry.id   AF-A0A819QA29-F1
#
_cell.length_a   1.000
_cell.length_b   1.000
_cell.length_c   1.000
_cell.angle_alpha   90.00
_cell.angle_beta   90.00
_cell.angle_gamma   90.00
#
_symmetry.space_group_name_H-M   'P 1'
#
loop_
_entity.id
_entity.type
_entity.pdbx_description
1 polymer ?
#
loop_
_entity_poly.entity_id
_entity_poly.type
_entity_poly.pdbx_seq_one_letter_code
_entity_poly.pdbx_strand_id
1 'polypeptide(L)'
;MPKTRKTRRFTTTNPLSRPKRASTKVKSTKNEENKVAYYDLVSQPNESIKSKSTGNFIRIPKKPPRNLKVADDWDVKPGDVLSWSQGRPTETFFVTSEGTLLKNPDKSGSGYLTIPLAITSQFSDVLNCFSSVLDGVGCNYITNIELAPTDIFFTTHFSKQPLPTSIKNRKDISYSFDPNDEILYVTLESNPNQSQDFPLDTTKTDDIIQWISVANDLKAKFNVKYNFEGKETCNKVPRGIITGLPTGWQCQQQGSLMFGSDKIQGEWKCEGPEKTKDKARKAIEKHYKGLNKLDFHIMDLTNIGIEQPARYFDLVKKPETLKRTNGIPIPDSEFQDFHVNRTSIPEDWDVSFGDVINWSKGRPTEAYFVLEDRTLFKNPDRSGSGYLTIPFNVTKNSRNALLRYEYVIEGIGKNYVSTVEMHPEDIFIKKNWGEVPSEMISRNVEFIYDPLEEFLYVNIPHTKKSKEFKLGSTTMQDMQTWFAGAMEDQASFRVKYNFTGPHYQKYHDVYQLNTAHFSLPKTWSVEPGTTDLGHDYCHGEWKFHGDRKHLNEAKKGAQDFYKDLPITIEDIHHK
;
A
#
# COMPACT_ATOMS: atom_id res chain seq x y z
N MET A 1 22.44 -48.14 -29.62
CA MET A 1 23.31 -47.29 -30.47
C MET A 1 22.43 -46.44 -31.40
N PRO A 2 22.42 -45.10 -31.28
CA PRO A 2 21.76 -44.21 -32.25
C PRO A 2 22.60 -44.04 -33.53
N LYS A 3 21.96 -43.77 -34.67
CA LYS A 3 22.65 -43.48 -35.95
C LYS A 3 22.80 -41.97 -36.16
N THR A 4 23.98 -41.54 -36.63
CA THR A 4 24.30 -40.14 -36.95
C THR A 4 23.66 -39.68 -38.26
N ARG A 5 23.28 -38.38 -38.37
CA ARG A 5 22.93 -37.78 -39.68
C ARG A 5 23.31 -36.31 -39.84
N LYS A 6 24.53 -36.13 -40.37
CA LYS A 6 25.09 -35.03 -41.19
C LYS A 6 24.48 -33.61 -41.12
N THR A 7 25.34 -32.67 -40.79
CA THR A 7 25.27 -31.24 -41.12
C THR A 7 25.21 -30.93 -42.63
N ARG A 8 24.69 -29.75 -42.98
CA ARG A 8 25.03 -29.00 -44.20
C ARG A 8 25.25 -27.52 -43.85
N ARG A 9 26.35 -26.93 -44.34
CA ARG A 9 26.57 -25.47 -44.42
C ARG A 9 26.23 -25.00 -45.83
N PHE A 10 25.83 -23.74 -45.98
CA PHE A 10 26.03 -22.97 -47.21
C PHE A 10 26.37 -21.51 -46.85
N THR A 11 27.42 -20.99 -47.49
CA THR A 11 27.72 -19.57 -47.69
C THR A 11 27.24 -19.17 -49.11
N THR A 12 27.16 -17.90 -49.55
CA THR A 12 27.56 -16.61 -48.92
C THR A 12 26.35 -15.62 -49.01
N THR A 13 26.33 -14.33 -49.41
CA THR A 13 27.30 -13.35 -49.96
C THR A 13 26.80 -11.92 -49.67
N ASN A 14 27.72 -10.94 -49.51
CA ASN A 14 27.41 -9.50 -49.59
C ASN A 14 27.19 -9.08 -51.07
N PRO A 15 26.44 -7.99 -51.40
CA PRO A 15 27.09 -6.69 -51.57
C PRO A 15 26.24 -5.38 -51.43
N LEU A 16 26.98 -4.25 -51.37
CA LEU A 16 26.64 -2.91 -51.89
C LEU A 16 25.64 -2.00 -51.12
N SER A 17 25.55 -0.74 -51.60
CA SER A 17 25.44 0.45 -50.75
C SER A 17 24.55 1.58 -51.29
N ARG A 18 23.85 2.30 -50.39
CA ARG A 18 23.31 3.69 -50.45
C ARG A 18 22.76 4.24 -51.78
N PRO A 19 21.61 4.93 -51.68
CA PRO A 19 21.66 6.37 -51.99
C PRO A 19 21.06 7.27 -50.88
N LYS A 20 21.51 8.54 -50.85
CA LYS A 20 20.80 9.64 -50.17
C LYS A 20 19.72 10.21 -51.10
N ARG A 21 18.67 10.83 -50.56
CA ARG A 21 17.87 11.81 -51.31
C ARG A 21 17.45 12.99 -50.42
N ALA A 22 17.51 14.20 -50.98
CA ALA A 22 16.73 15.35 -50.53
C ALA A 22 15.29 15.20 -51.09
N SER A 23 14.28 16.01 -50.75
CA SER A 23 14.24 17.39 -50.24
C SER A 23 13.00 17.58 -49.31
N THR A 24 12.51 18.75 -48.86
CA THR A 24 12.42 20.11 -49.46
C THR A 24 12.26 21.17 -48.35
N LYS A 25 12.75 22.40 -48.57
CA LYS A 25 12.40 23.55 -47.73
C LYS A 25 11.00 24.06 -48.08
N VAL A 26 10.13 24.23 -47.08
CA VAL A 26 8.93 25.07 -47.19
C VAL A 26 9.18 26.35 -46.38
N LYS A 27 8.95 27.52 -46.99
CA LYS A 27 8.78 28.79 -46.27
C LYS A 27 7.29 29.00 -46.07
N SER A 28 6.85 29.24 -44.84
CA SER A 28 5.57 29.87 -44.54
C SER A 28 5.79 31.05 -43.60
N THR A 29 5.49 32.23 -44.14
CA THR A 29 5.12 33.52 -43.50
C THR A 29 5.24 33.66 -41.98
N LYS A 30 5.85 34.79 -41.56
CA LYS A 30 5.57 35.42 -40.26
C LYS A 30 4.07 35.71 -40.14
N ASN A 31 3.54 35.55 -38.92
CA ASN A 31 2.49 36.31 -38.23
C ASN A 31 2.30 35.62 -36.86
N GLU A 32 1.97 36.28 -35.75
CA GLU A 32 2.11 37.71 -35.39
C GLU A 32 2.30 37.78 -33.86
N GLU A 33 2.29 38.96 -33.24
CA GLU A 33 2.67 39.09 -31.82
C GLU A 33 1.64 38.51 -30.84
N ASN A 34 2.11 37.71 -29.89
CA ASN A 34 1.39 37.44 -28.64
C ASN A 34 2.34 37.64 -27.45
N LYS A 35 2.71 38.90 -27.22
CA LYS A 35 3.49 39.32 -26.05
C LYS A 35 2.61 39.21 -24.81
N VAL A 36 2.74 38.11 -24.06
CA VAL A 36 2.31 38.10 -22.66
C VAL A 36 3.20 39.09 -21.92
N ALA A 37 2.61 40.18 -21.41
CA ALA A 37 3.35 41.24 -20.75
C ALA A 37 3.89 40.74 -19.40
N TYR A 38 5.21 40.58 -19.32
CA TYR A 38 5.90 40.52 -18.03
C TYR A 38 5.89 41.93 -17.43
N TYR A 39 5.35 42.06 -16.22
CA TYR A 39 5.41 43.32 -15.47
C TYR A 39 6.80 43.52 -14.89
N ASP A 40 7.46 44.62 -15.27
CA ASP A 40 8.64 45.12 -14.57
C ASP A 40 8.24 45.59 -13.16
N LEU A 41 8.55 44.78 -12.15
CA LEU A 41 8.36 45.14 -10.74
C LEU A 41 9.60 45.89 -10.22
N VAL A 42 9.66 47.19 -10.54
CA VAL A 42 10.57 48.15 -9.90
C VAL A 42 9.79 49.39 -9.44
N SER A 43 9.46 49.40 -8.14
CA SER A 43 9.27 50.58 -7.28
C SER A 43 8.25 51.67 -7.66
N GLN A 44 7.19 51.79 -6.85
CA GLN A 44 6.79 53.09 -6.29
C GLN A 44 6.49 52.98 -4.79
N PRO A 45 6.73 54.03 -3.99
CA PRO A 45 6.55 54.00 -2.54
C PRO A 45 5.10 54.32 -2.14
N ASN A 46 4.43 53.39 -1.45
CA ASN A 46 3.27 53.74 -0.63
C ASN A 46 3.73 54.07 0.79
N GLU A 47 3.24 55.18 1.36
CA GLU A 47 3.44 55.50 2.78
C GLU A 47 2.61 54.53 3.63
N SER A 48 3.24 53.47 4.13
CA SER A 48 2.63 52.54 5.08
C SER A 48 3.05 52.83 6.53
N ILE A 49 2.20 52.38 7.45
CA ILE A 49 2.43 52.53 8.90
C ILE A 49 3.73 51.82 9.28
N LYS A 50 4.59 52.51 10.04
CA LYS A 50 5.92 52.00 10.44
C LYS A 50 5.84 50.84 11.45
N SER A 51 5.50 49.65 10.97
CA SER A 51 6.10 48.45 11.56
C SER A 51 7.61 48.51 11.33
N LYS A 52 8.39 48.02 12.29
CA LYS A 52 9.83 47.81 12.14
C LYS A 52 10.05 46.34 11.80
N SER A 53 9.80 45.96 10.55
CA SER A 53 10.31 44.69 10.05
C SER A 53 11.84 44.66 10.16
N THR A 54 12.39 43.50 10.49
CA THR A 54 13.83 43.32 10.75
C THR A 54 14.50 42.39 9.74
N GLY A 55 13.76 41.51 9.08
CA GLY A 55 14.24 40.74 7.93
C GLY A 55 13.83 41.41 6.60
N ASN A 56 14.81 41.75 5.78
CA ASN A 56 14.61 42.34 4.45
C ASN A 56 14.93 41.29 3.37
N PHE A 57 14.21 41.32 2.24
CA PHE A 57 14.58 40.52 1.06
C PHE A 57 15.55 41.31 0.17
N ILE A 58 16.83 40.93 0.17
CA ILE A 58 17.91 41.69 -0.45
C ILE A 58 18.47 40.93 -1.65
N ARG A 59 18.47 41.56 -2.84
CA ARG A 59 19.15 41.01 -4.02
C ARG A 59 20.63 41.36 -3.99
N ILE A 60 21.49 40.34 -3.95
CA ILE A 60 22.95 40.51 -3.92
C ILE A 60 23.56 40.38 -5.33
N PRO A 61 24.47 41.28 -5.76
CA PRO A 61 24.95 41.34 -7.14
C PRO A 61 26.01 40.28 -7.48
N LYS A 62 26.45 39.48 -6.51
CA LYS A 62 27.53 38.47 -6.64
C LYS A 62 27.16 37.22 -5.83
N LYS A 63 27.66 36.05 -6.24
CA LYS A 63 27.45 34.80 -5.50
C LYS A 63 28.13 34.92 -4.12
N PRO A 64 27.50 34.46 -3.03
CA PRO A 64 28.16 34.38 -1.72
C PRO A 64 29.49 33.63 -1.76
N PRO A 65 30.47 34.00 -0.92
CA PRO A 65 31.75 33.32 -0.85
C PRO A 65 31.59 31.90 -0.31
N ARG A 66 32.46 30.97 -0.75
CA ARG A 66 32.37 29.52 -0.42
C ARG A 66 32.47 29.20 1.07
N ASN A 67 32.94 30.14 1.90
CA ASN A 67 33.04 30.00 3.35
C ASN A 67 31.74 30.38 4.09
N LEU A 68 30.67 30.78 3.37
CA LEU A 68 29.37 31.15 3.92
C LEU A 68 29.44 32.21 5.05
N LYS A 69 30.36 33.16 4.92
CA LYS A 69 30.34 34.39 5.71
C LYS A 69 29.66 35.51 4.94
N VAL A 70 29.00 36.43 5.65
CA VAL A 70 28.70 37.77 5.14
C VAL A 70 30.03 38.44 4.74
N ALA A 71 30.02 39.24 3.68
CA ALA A 71 31.18 40.03 3.28
C ALA A 71 31.20 41.36 4.02
N ASP A 72 32.39 41.86 4.38
CA ASP A 72 32.56 43.05 5.22
C ASP A 72 32.03 44.35 4.55
N ASP A 73 31.67 44.31 3.26
CA ASP A 73 31.07 45.40 2.48
C ASP A 73 29.54 45.33 2.35
N TRP A 74 28.85 44.39 3.02
CA TRP A 74 27.39 44.21 2.94
C TRP A 74 26.67 44.77 4.18
N ASP A 75 25.85 45.83 4.01
CA ASP A 75 24.90 46.30 5.05
C ASP A 75 23.70 45.34 5.15
N VAL A 76 23.91 44.24 5.86
CA VAL A 76 22.91 43.18 6.11
C VAL A 76 22.90 42.81 7.60
N LYS A 77 21.73 42.38 8.10
CA LYS A 77 21.43 42.16 9.52
C LYS A 77 20.91 40.73 9.75
N PRO A 78 21.02 40.19 10.98
CA PRO A 78 20.42 38.91 11.32
C PRO A 78 18.93 38.87 10.98
N GLY A 79 18.49 37.85 10.25
CA GLY A 79 17.15 37.73 9.69
C GLY A 79 16.99 38.24 8.25
N ASP A 80 17.95 38.96 7.68
CA ASP A 80 17.91 39.33 6.25
C ASP A 80 18.02 38.09 5.35
N VAL A 81 17.32 38.16 4.22
CA VAL A 81 17.15 37.06 3.25
C VAL A 81 17.79 37.48 1.92
N LEU A 82 18.98 36.94 1.66
CA LEU A 82 19.83 37.31 0.54
C LEU A 82 19.59 36.38 -0.66
N SER A 83 19.21 36.92 -1.82
CA SER A 83 19.03 36.16 -3.05
C SER A 83 20.00 36.57 -4.14
N TRP A 84 20.67 35.59 -4.76
CA TRP A 84 21.57 35.78 -5.89
C TRP A 84 20.92 35.48 -7.26
N SER A 85 19.86 34.68 -7.29
CA SER A 85 19.14 34.30 -8.51
C SER A 85 18.17 35.40 -8.98
N GLN A 86 18.12 35.67 -10.29
CA GLN A 86 16.97 36.36 -10.89
C GLN A 86 15.87 35.33 -11.16
N GLY A 87 14.98 35.13 -10.19
CA GLY A 87 13.87 34.18 -10.27
C GLY A 87 13.56 33.55 -8.92
N ARG A 88 13.32 32.23 -8.93
CA ARG A 88 12.93 31.44 -7.75
C ARG A 88 13.99 31.46 -6.63
N PRO A 89 13.59 31.36 -5.35
CA PRO A 89 14.49 31.30 -4.18
C PRO A 89 15.33 30.02 -4.02
N THR A 90 15.77 29.39 -5.12
CA THR A 90 16.66 28.21 -5.13
C THR A 90 18.08 28.51 -4.61
N GLU A 91 18.53 29.75 -4.74
CA GLU A 91 19.85 30.24 -4.32
C GLU A 91 19.73 31.41 -3.32
N THR A 92 18.88 31.20 -2.32
CA THR A 92 18.62 32.13 -1.22
C THR A 92 19.33 31.68 0.07
N PHE A 93 19.77 32.65 0.87
CA PHE A 93 20.52 32.48 2.11
C PHE A 93 19.96 33.40 3.20
N PHE A 94 19.93 32.94 4.44
CA PHE A 94 19.55 33.71 5.62
C PHE A 94 20.79 34.16 6.38
N VAL A 95 20.81 35.42 6.82
CA VAL A 95 21.87 35.96 7.69
C VAL A 95 21.60 35.54 9.14
N THR A 96 22.57 34.87 9.77
CA THR A 96 22.49 34.48 11.19
C THR A 96 22.93 35.60 12.13
N SER A 97 22.64 35.46 13.42
CA SER A 97 23.19 36.30 14.51
C SER A 97 24.72 36.31 14.57
N GLU A 98 25.40 35.31 14.01
CA GLU A 98 26.86 35.19 13.96
C GLU A 98 27.50 35.84 12.72
N GLY A 99 26.72 36.44 11.82
CA GLY A 99 27.21 36.96 10.53
C GLY A 99 27.57 35.86 9.52
N THR A 100 27.02 34.66 9.69
CA THR A 100 27.14 33.53 8.75
C THR A 100 25.89 33.40 7.89
N LEU A 101 26.00 32.66 6.78
CA LEU A 101 24.95 32.49 5.77
C LEU A 101 24.41 31.06 5.78
N LEU A 102 23.20 30.89 6.32
CA LEU A 102 22.48 29.62 6.27
C LEU A 102 21.74 29.51 4.92
N LYS A 103 22.06 28.51 4.10
CA LYS A 103 21.33 28.28 2.83
C LYS A 103 19.87 27.89 3.13
N ASN A 104 18.93 28.36 2.29
CA ASN A 104 17.55 27.85 2.23
C ASN A 104 17.53 26.30 2.29
N PRO A 105 16.80 25.69 3.26
CA PRO A 105 16.77 24.25 3.46
C PRO A 105 15.88 23.49 2.47
N ASP A 106 15.18 24.16 1.53
CA ASP A 106 14.37 23.50 0.48
C ASP A 106 15.19 22.43 -0.27
N LYS A 107 14.74 21.17 -0.16
CA LYS A 107 15.27 20.00 -0.86
C LYS A 107 14.38 19.53 -2.01
N SER A 108 13.21 20.13 -2.21
CA SER A 108 12.24 19.72 -3.24
C SER A 108 12.75 19.93 -4.67
N GLY A 109 13.69 20.87 -4.86
CA GLY A 109 14.16 21.30 -6.18
C GLY A 109 13.16 22.22 -6.92
N SER A 110 11.94 22.37 -6.40
CA SER A 110 10.94 23.29 -6.94
C SER A 110 11.35 24.75 -6.77
N GLY A 111 12.14 25.06 -5.73
CA GLY A 111 12.65 26.40 -5.48
C GLY A 111 11.68 27.27 -4.72
N TYR A 112 11.17 26.74 -3.60
CA TYR A 112 10.39 27.49 -2.63
C TYR A 112 11.30 27.98 -1.49
N LEU A 113 10.88 29.03 -0.80
CA LEU A 113 11.55 29.50 0.41
C LEU A 113 10.96 28.76 1.63
N THR A 114 11.81 28.08 2.39
CA THR A 114 11.48 27.65 3.75
C THR A 114 12.30 28.49 4.73
N ILE A 115 11.65 29.12 5.71
CA ILE A 115 12.31 29.96 6.72
C ILE A 115 12.61 29.09 7.95
N PRO A 116 13.89 28.77 8.25
CA PRO A 116 14.24 27.72 9.21
C PRO A 116 14.25 28.18 10.67
N LEU A 117 14.04 27.23 11.59
CA LEU A 117 13.97 27.44 13.03
C LEU A 117 15.25 28.08 13.60
N ALA A 118 16.40 27.75 13.02
CA ALA A 118 17.69 28.34 13.36
C ALA A 118 17.76 29.88 13.16
N ILE A 119 16.85 30.44 12.36
CA ILE A 119 16.68 31.88 12.14
C ILE A 119 15.48 32.40 12.92
N THR A 120 14.32 31.76 12.79
CA THR A 120 13.05 32.26 13.37
C THR A 120 13.06 32.26 14.90
N SER A 121 13.74 31.30 15.56
CA SER A 121 13.88 31.24 17.02
C SER A 121 14.65 32.41 17.65
N GLN A 122 15.27 33.28 16.84
CA GLN A 122 15.92 34.52 17.27
C GLN A 122 14.91 35.66 17.49
N PHE A 123 13.66 35.49 17.05
CA PHE A 123 12.60 36.50 17.09
C PHE A 123 11.41 36.01 17.94
N SER A 124 10.65 36.96 18.48
CA SER A 124 9.42 36.69 19.25
C SER A 124 8.14 36.88 18.44
N ASP A 125 8.25 37.45 17.24
CA ASP A 125 7.17 37.76 16.31
C ASP A 125 7.70 37.56 14.89
N VAL A 126 7.77 36.29 14.47
CA VAL A 126 8.37 35.88 13.20
C VAL A 126 7.60 36.42 12.00
N LEU A 127 6.26 36.45 12.03
CA LEU A 127 5.47 36.93 10.89
C LEU A 127 5.67 38.44 10.66
N ASN A 128 5.71 39.25 11.71
CA ASN A 128 5.99 40.68 11.56
C ASN A 128 7.45 40.94 11.17
N CYS A 129 8.40 40.18 11.75
CA CYS A 129 9.83 40.24 11.40
C CYS A 129 10.06 39.99 9.90
N PHE A 130 9.41 38.97 9.34
CA PHE A 130 9.55 38.54 7.95
C PHE A 130 8.50 39.12 6.99
N SER A 131 7.58 39.95 7.45
CA SER A 131 6.50 40.56 6.64
C SER A 131 6.99 41.10 5.29
N SER A 132 8.05 41.92 5.29
CA SER A 132 8.65 42.48 4.07
C SER A 132 9.31 41.45 3.15
N VAL A 133 9.63 40.25 3.65
CA VAL A 133 10.03 39.08 2.84
C VAL A 133 8.80 38.38 2.26
N LEU A 134 7.71 38.23 3.03
CA LEU A 134 6.45 37.68 2.52
C LEU A 134 5.91 38.53 1.37
N ASP A 135 5.93 39.86 1.52
CA ASP A 135 5.53 40.83 0.49
C ASP A 135 6.49 40.80 -0.72
N GLY A 136 7.81 40.81 -0.48
CA GLY A 136 8.84 40.93 -1.52
C GLY A 136 9.09 39.65 -2.33
N VAL A 137 8.76 38.48 -1.77
CA VAL A 137 8.84 37.17 -2.44
C VAL A 137 7.46 36.74 -2.96
N GLY A 138 6.38 37.15 -2.29
CA GLY A 138 5.02 36.67 -2.46
C GLY A 138 4.81 35.31 -1.77
N CYS A 139 3.76 35.19 -0.96
CA CYS A 139 3.46 33.97 -0.18
C CYS A 139 3.52 32.69 -1.02
N ASN A 140 3.03 32.74 -2.27
CA ASN A 140 3.00 31.62 -3.24
C ASN A 140 4.38 31.00 -3.54
N TYR A 141 5.48 31.62 -3.13
CA TYR A 141 6.85 31.13 -3.28
C TYR A 141 7.50 30.74 -1.93
N ILE A 142 6.73 30.73 -0.84
CA ILE A 142 7.14 30.34 0.51
C ILE A 142 6.37 29.07 0.88
N THR A 143 7.07 27.96 1.15
CA THR A 143 6.43 26.69 1.51
C THR A 143 6.17 26.53 2.98
N ASN A 144 7.05 27.05 3.84
CA ASN A 144 6.96 26.84 5.29
C ASN A 144 7.77 27.89 6.05
N ILE A 145 7.26 28.27 7.21
CA ILE A 145 7.93 29.10 8.21
C ILE A 145 8.01 28.26 9.48
N GLU A 146 9.20 27.76 9.82
CA GLU A 146 9.40 26.98 11.04
C GLU A 146 9.30 27.90 12.26
N LEU A 147 8.56 27.51 13.31
CA LEU A 147 8.25 28.37 14.45
C LEU A 147 8.77 27.80 15.76
N ALA A 148 9.28 28.68 16.63
CA ALA A 148 9.55 28.33 18.02
C ALA A 148 8.25 28.31 18.82
N PRO A 149 8.02 27.34 19.74
CA PRO A 149 6.79 27.27 20.55
C PRO A 149 6.64 28.45 21.52
N THR A 150 7.62 29.36 21.58
CA THR A 150 7.60 30.63 22.33
C THR A 150 7.13 31.84 21.53
N ASP A 151 6.97 31.73 20.21
CA ASP A 151 6.59 32.85 19.33
C ASP A 151 5.16 33.37 19.62
N ILE A 152 4.94 34.68 19.40
CA ILE A 152 3.66 35.35 19.62
C ILE A 152 2.54 34.81 18.70
N PHE A 153 2.86 34.22 17.55
CA PHE A 153 1.93 33.61 16.59
C PHE A 153 0.88 32.74 17.28
N PHE A 154 1.29 31.88 18.22
CA PHE A 154 0.36 31.02 18.96
C PHE A 154 -0.66 31.81 19.80
N THR A 155 -0.25 32.99 20.29
CA THR A 155 -1.09 33.93 21.05
C THR A 155 -1.86 34.94 20.19
N THR A 156 -1.51 35.07 18.92
CA THR A 156 -2.20 35.90 17.93
C THR A 156 -3.34 35.12 17.28
N HIS A 157 -3.11 33.84 16.93
CA HIS A 157 -4.03 33.06 16.12
C HIS A 157 -4.89 32.04 16.90
N PHE A 158 -4.34 31.31 17.88
CA PHE A 158 -5.05 30.14 18.47
C PHE A 158 -5.67 30.35 19.86
N SER A 159 -5.15 31.27 20.69
CA SER A 159 -5.80 31.74 21.92
C SER A 159 -5.12 33.00 22.46
N LYS A 160 -5.71 33.65 23.48
CA LYS A 160 -5.10 34.83 24.14
C LYS A 160 -4.02 34.48 25.18
N GLN A 161 -3.52 33.24 25.21
CA GLN A 161 -2.52 32.79 26.17
C GLN A 161 -1.40 31.98 25.50
N PRO A 162 -0.15 32.07 25.99
CA PRO A 162 0.96 31.29 25.45
C PRO A 162 0.74 29.78 25.62
N LEU A 163 1.34 28.99 24.72
CA LEU A 163 1.41 27.53 24.88
C LEU A 163 1.90 27.16 26.30
N PRO A 164 1.30 26.14 26.97
CA PRO A 164 1.73 25.72 28.30
C PRO A 164 3.20 25.32 28.35
N THR A 165 3.86 25.56 29.48
CA THR A 165 5.29 25.21 29.68
C THR A 165 5.59 23.73 29.44
N SER A 166 4.63 22.84 29.72
CA SER A 166 4.72 21.41 29.42
C SER A 166 4.79 21.08 27.93
N ILE A 167 4.23 21.94 27.07
CA ILE A 167 4.29 21.84 25.61
C ILE A 167 5.52 22.57 25.08
N LYS A 168 5.79 23.80 25.55
CA LYS A 168 6.96 24.60 25.15
C LYS A 168 8.31 23.91 25.39
N ASN A 169 8.38 23.02 26.38
CA ASN A 169 9.60 22.28 26.71
C ASN A 169 9.75 20.94 25.96
N ARG A 170 8.77 20.53 25.13
CA ARG A 170 8.92 19.38 24.22
C ARG A 170 9.94 19.75 23.13
N LYS A 171 11.00 18.95 23.01
CA LYS A 171 12.03 19.11 21.95
C LYS A 171 11.83 18.19 20.76
N ASP A 172 10.93 17.23 20.91
CA ASP A 172 10.55 16.21 19.93
C ASP A 172 9.33 16.62 19.10
N ILE A 173 9.04 17.93 19.04
CA ILE A 173 7.93 18.51 18.27
C ILE A 173 8.45 19.71 17.48
N SER A 174 8.29 19.66 16.16
CA SER A 174 8.50 20.79 15.26
C SER A 174 7.17 21.44 14.88
N TYR A 175 7.21 22.75 14.66
CA TYR A 175 6.08 23.58 14.27
C TYR A 175 6.44 24.29 12.96
N SER A 176 5.57 24.24 11.95
CA SER A 176 5.81 24.87 10.65
C SER A 176 4.52 25.44 10.10
N PHE A 177 4.54 26.70 9.64
CA PHE A 177 3.36 27.41 9.17
C PHE A 177 3.46 27.68 7.66
N ASP A 178 2.44 27.29 6.89
CA ASP A 178 2.30 27.67 5.48
C ASP A 178 1.42 28.93 5.36
N PRO A 179 1.96 30.05 4.85
CA PRO A 179 1.23 31.31 4.71
C PRO A 179 0.27 31.36 3.50
N ASN A 180 0.13 30.27 2.72
CA ASN A 180 -0.78 30.19 1.57
C ASN A 180 -2.11 29.52 1.94
N ASP A 181 -2.03 28.35 2.58
CA ASP A 181 -3.20 27.59 3.02
C ASP A 181 -3.70 28.02 4.41
N GLU A 182 -2.97 28.91 5.09
CA GLU A 182 -3.19 29.35 6.48
C GLU A 182 -3.28 28.15 7.46
N ILE A 183 -2.30 27.23 7.35
CA ILE A 183 -2.20 26.00 8.15
C ILE A 183 -0.92 26.00 8.99
N LEU A 184 -1.06 25.70 10.29
CA LEU A 184 0.04 25.26 11.14
C LEU A 184 0.16 23.72 11.07
N TYR A 185 1.31 23.22 10.62
CA TYR A 185 1.74 21.85 10.79
C TYR A 185 2.47 21.66 12.13
N VAL A 186 2.05 20.66 12.90
CA VAL A 186 2.72 20.22 14.14
C VAL A 186 3.15 18.78 13.97
N THR A 187 4.45 18.49 14.11
CA THR A 187 5.02 17.18 13.74
C THR A 187 5.91 16.61 14.84
N LEU A 188 5.79 15.31 15.12
CA LEU A 188 6.73 14.61 16.01
C LEU A 188 8.06 14.36 15.28
N GLU A 189 9.17 14.88 15.81
CA GLU A 189 10.50 14.69 15.21
C GLU A 189 10.94 13.20 15.21
N SER A 190 10.51 12.44 16.21
CA SER A 190 10.78 11.01 16.35
C SER A 190 10.03 10.14 15.32
N ASN A 191 9.00 10.68 14.67
CA ASN A 191 8.26 10.03 13.60
C ASN A 191 7.59 11.07 12.70
N PRO A 192 8.30 11.60 11.67
CA PRO A 192 7.77 12.67 10.81
C PRO A 192 6.48 12.32 10.04
N ASN A 193 6.08 11.04 9.99
CA ASN A 193 4.77 10.62 9.46
C ASN A 193 3.61 10.86 10.44
N GLN A 194 3.89 11.34 11.66
CA GLN A 194 2.93 11.82 12.65
C GLN A 194 2.98 13.35 12.69
N SER A 195 2.59 13.97 11.56
CA SER A 195 2.23 15.38 11.48
C SER A 195 0.76 15.61 11.82
N GLN A 196 0.39 16.88 12.00
CA GLN A 196 -0.97 17.34 12.15
C GLN A 196 -1.15 18.76 11.63
N ASP A 197 -2.07 18.88 10.68
CA ASP A 197 -2.52 20.12 10.07
C ASP A 197 -3.55 20.80 10.99
N PHE A 198 -3.37 22.10 11.25
CA PHE A 198 -4.24 22.95 12.06
C PHE A 198 -4.53 24.27 11.34
N PRO A 199 -5.69 24.39 10.66
CA PRO A 199 -6.12 25.64 10.03
C PRO A 199 -6.34 26.76 11.05
N LEU A 200 -5.89 27.97 10.71
CA LEU A 200 -5.90 29.14 11.61
C LEU A 200 -7.30 29.67 11.92
N ASP A 201 -8.29 29.42 11.07
CA ASP A 201 -9.66 29.93 11.19
C ASP A 201 -10.53 29.15 12.19
N THR A 202 -10.20 27.89 12.43
CA THR A 202 -11.07 26.90 13.11
C THR A 202 -10.41 26.21 14.30
N THR A 203 -9.08 26.22 14.40
CA THR A 203 -8.33 25.59 15.50
C THR A 203 -8.28 26.47 16.75
N LYS A 204 -8.28 25.88 17.95
CA LYS A 204 -7.93 26.55 19.22
C LYS A 204 -6.66 25.96 19.82
N THR A 205 -6.00 26.72 20.70
CA THR A 205 -4.81 26.26 21.42
C THR A 205 -5.03 24.93 22.16
N ASP A 206 -6.23 24.70 22.70
CA ASP A 206 -6.57 23.44 23.39
C ASP A 206 -6.55 22.22 22.46
N ASP A 207 -6.92 22.37 21.18
CA ASP A 207 -6.89 21.28 20.20
C ASP A 207 -5.44 20.85 19.89
N ILE A 208 -4.54 21.83 19.79
CA ILE A 208 -3.10 21.63 19.60
C ILE A 208 -2.50 20.94 20.84
N ILE A 209 -2.77 21.46 22.05
CA ILE A 209 -2.33 20.83 23.31
C ILE A 209 -2.84 19.40 23.41
N GLN A 210 -4.12 19.17 23.10
CA GLN A 210 -4.74 17.87 23.26
C GLN A 210 -4.19 16.86 22.25
N TRP A 211 -3.96 17.26 20.99
CA TRP A 211 -3.27 16.41 20.02
C TRP A 211 -1.86 16.03 20.50
N ILE A 212 -1.06 17.00 20.93
CA ILE A 212 0.31 16.76 21.45
C ILE A 212 0.29 15.79 22.65
N SER A 213 -0.76 15.84 23.47
CA SER A 213 -0.94 14.94 24.63
C SER A 213 -1.27 13.48 24.24
N VAL A 214 -1.72 13.23 23.01
CA VAL A 214 -2.08 11.90 22.48
C VAL A 214 -1.27 11.47 21.26
N ALA A 215 -0.38 12.30 20.72
CA ALA A 215 0.41 12.00 19.53
C ALA A 215 1.34 10.77 19.71
N ASN A 216 1.75 10.50 20.95
CA ASN A 216 2.53 9.32 21.34
C ASN A 216 1.64 8.09 21.68
N ASP A 217 0.30 8.19 21.67
CA ASP A 217 -0.55 7.01 21.83
C ASP A 217 -0.50 6.13 20.58
N LEU A 218 -0.81 4.83 20.74
CA LEU A 218 -1.18 3.97 19.61
C LEU A 218 -2.39 4.58 18.88
N LYS A 219 -2.22 4.84 17.58
CA LYS A 219 -3.28 5.41 16.74
C LYS A 219 -4.11 4.31 16.08
N ALA A 220 -5.41 4.36 16.31
CA ALA A 220 -6.41 3.69 15.49
C ALA A 220 -6.63 4.41 14.17
N LYS A 221 -7.02 3.64 13.15
CA LYS A 221 -7.52 4.19 11.88
C LYS A 221 -8.79 3.44 11.45
N PHE A 222 -9.68 4.16 10.79
CA PHE A 222 -10.86 3.62 10.12
C PHE A 222 -10.89 4.09 8.67
N ASN A 223 -11.23 3.20 7.76
CA ASN A 223 -11.84 3.60 6.50
C ASN A 223 -13.37 3.57 6.69
N VAL A 224 -14.07 4.59 6.20
CA VAL A 224 -15.53 4.72 6.26
C VAL A 224 -16.05 4.95 4.85
N LYS A 225 -16.39 3.86 4.17
CA LYS A 225 -17.01 3.89 2.84
C LYS A 225 -18.52 4.09 2.98
N TYR A 226 -19.11 4.88 2.09
CA TYR A 226 -20.55 5.16 2.07
C TYR A 226 -21.12 5.15 0.65
N ASN A 227 -22.39 4.76 0.52
CA ASN A 227 -23.08 4.52 -0.74
C ASN A 227 -24.57 4.82 -0.58
N PHE A 228 -24.94 6.10 -0.74
CA PHE A 228 -26.32 6.57 -0.56
C PHE A 228 -27.10 6.51 -1.86
N GLU A 229 -28.35 6.06 -1.79
CA GLU A 229 -29.26 5.96 -2.94
C GLU A 229 -30.61 6.63 -2.62
N GLY A 230 -31.23 7.26 -3.62
CA GLY A 230 -32.49 8.02 -3.55
C GLY A 230 -32.29 9.55 -3.48
N LYS A 231 -33.14 10.32 -4.19
CA LYS A 231 -33.04 11.79 -4.28
C LYS A 231 -33.18 12.51 -2.93
N GLU A 232 -34.15 12.08 -2.12
CA GLU A 232 -34.33 12.65 -0.78
C GLU A 232 -33.15 12.40 0.14
N THR A 233 -32.55 11.20 0.05
CA THR A 233 -31.38 10.79 0.81
C THR A 233 -30.16 11.59 0.38
N CYS A 234 -29.90 11.72 -0.93
CA CYS A 234 -28.75 12.43 -1.49
C CYS A 234 -28.72 13.94 -1.15
N ASN A 235 -29.89 14.57 -1.01
CA ASN A 235 -30.02 15.95 -0.55
C ASN A 235 -29.88 16.13 0.98
N LYS A 236 -29.91 15.02 1.75
CA LYS A 236 -29.80 14.99 3.22
C LYS A 236 -28.47 14.40 3.71
N VAL A 237 -27.56 13.99 2.81
CA VAL A 237 -26.22 13.50 3.17
C VAL A 237 -25.43 14.62 3.85
N PRO A 238 -24.83 14.40 5.04
CA PRO A 238 -23.89 15.34 5.65
C PRO A 238 -22.70 15.61 4.71
N ARG A 239 -22.68 16.80 4.09
CA ARG A 239 -21.54 17.30 3.30
C ARG A 239 -20.66 18.14 4.23
N GLY A 240 -19.68 17.51 4.86
CA GLY A 240 -18.76 18.16 5.78
C GLY A 240 -18.06 17.19 6.72
N ILE A 241 -17.23 17.74 7.61
CA ILE A 241 -16.45 17.01 8.61
C ILE A 241 -17.38 16.17 9.51
N ILE A 242 -16.99 14.94 9.83
CA ILE A 242 -17.72 14.07 10.76
C ILE A 242 -17.64 14.66 12.18
N THR A 243 -18.74 15.27 12.62
CA THR A 243 -18.84 15.96 13.92
C THR A 243 -19.12 15.01 15.08
N GLY A 244 -18.66 15.37 16.28
CA GLY A 244 -18.91 14.61 17.51
C GLY A 244 -17.93 13.46 17.78
N LEU A 245 -16.82 13.39 17.05
CA LEU A 245 -15.70 12.49 17.32
C LEU A 245 -15.06 12.81 18.70
N PRO A 246 -14.47 11.82 19.40
CA PRO A 246 -13.60 12.06 20.56
C PRO A 246 -12.35 12.83 20.14
N THR A 247 -11.80 13.70 20.99
CA THR A 247 -10.62 14.48 20.62
C THR A 247 -9.40 13.62 20.29
N GLY A 248 -8.54 14.15 19.41
CA GLY A 248 -7.45 13.41 18.78
C GLY A 248 -7.88 12.64 17.53
N TRP A 249 -9.19 12.48 17.27
CA TRP A 249 -9.69 11.91 16.03
C TRP A 249 -9.92 12.97 14.95
N GLN A 250 -9.48 12.63 13.74
CA GLN A 250 -9.77 13.35 12.51
C GLN A 250 -10.35 12.41 11.45
N CYS A 251 -10.98 12.99 10.42
CA CYS A 251 -11.47 12.28 9.25
C CYS A 251 -11.24 13.14 7.99
N GLN A 252 -10.46 12.64 7.04
CA GLN A 252 -10.23 13.28 5.73
C GLN A 252 -11.02 12.54 4.64
N GLN A 253 -11.78 13.28 3.85
CA GLN A 253 -12.51 12.73 2.71
C GLN A 253 -11.51 12.38 1.59
N GLN A 254 -11.50 11.14 1.12
CA GLN A 254 -10.62 10.67 0.03
C GLN A 254 -11.22 10.83 -1.36
N GLY A 255 -12.48 11.27 -1.42
CA GLY A 255 -13.23 11.53 -2.65
C GLY A 255 -14.72 11.30 -2.47
N SER A 256 -15.52 11.90 -3.34
CA SER A 256 -16.94 11.61 -3.47
C SER A 256 -17.38 11.66 -4.93
N LEU A 257 -18.11 10.63 -5.36
CA LEU A 257 -18.69 10.54 -6.70
C LEU A 257 -20.21 10.68 -6.58
N MET A 258 -20.76 11.73 -7.21
CA MET A 258 -22.21 11.83 -7.41
C MET A 258 -22.57 11.21 -8.76
N PHE A 259 -23.45 10.21 -8.73
CA PHE A 259 -24.01 9.59 -9.92
C PHE A 259 -25.44 10.09 -10.09
N GLY A 260 -25.62 11.11 -10.93
CA GLY A 260 -26.92 11.77 -11.12
C GLY A 260 -27.34 12.63 -9.93
N SER A 261 -28.62 12.55 -9.57
CA SER A 261 -29.27 13.34 -8.50
C SER A 261 -29.69 12.48 -7.29
N ASP A 262 -29.35 11.20 -7.35
CA ASP A 262 -30.04 10.10 -6.69
C ASP A 262 -29.07 9.02 -6.22
N LYS A 263 -27.76 9.21 -6.42
CA LYS A 263 -26.73 8.35 -5.82
C LYS A 263 -25.46 9.14 -5.50
N ILE A 264 -24.92 8.96 -4.29
CA ILE A 264 -23.64 9.53 -3.85
C ILE A 264 -22.80 8.46 -3.17
N GLN A 265 -21.59 8.26 -3.66
CA GLN A 265 -20.58 7.37 -3.07
C GLN A 265 -19.36 8.15 -2.59
N GLY A 266 -18.61 7.60 -1.64
CA GLY A 266 -17.34 8.17 -1.21
C GLY A 266 -16.70 7.43 -0.04
N GLU A 267 -15.55 7.92 0.40
CA GLU A 267 -14.75 7.33 1.48
C GLU A 267 -14.14 8.41 2.36
N TRP A 268 -14.19 8.22 3.68
CA TRP A 268 -13.36 8.94 4.65
C TRP A 268 -12.27 8.01 5.18
N LYS A 269 -11.05 8.53 5.32
CA LYS A 269 -10.04 7.93 6.21
C LYS A 269 -10.05 8.71 7.51
N CYS A 270 -10.29 8.03 8.61
CA CYS A 270 -10.25 8.58 9.96
C CYS A 270 -9.07 8.00 10.73
N GLU A 271 -8.47 8.80 11.60
CA GLU A 271 -7.31 8.42 12.42
C GLU A 271 -7.39 9.13 13.77
N GLY A 272 -7.03 8.44 14.86
CA GLY A 272 -7.03 9.01 16.22
C GLY A 272 -6.63 8.00 17.30
N PRO A 273 -6.65 8.34 18.60
CA PRO A 273 -6.16 7.46 19.65
C PRO A 273 -6.96 6.16 19.81
N GLU A 274 -6.27 5.02 19.91
CA GLU A 274 -6.88 3.68 20.09
C GLU A 274 -7.76 3.62 21.34
N LYS A 275 -7.32 4.26 22.43
CA LYS A 275 -8.07 4.36 23.70
C LYS A 275 -9.43 5.06 23.59
N THR A 276 -9.76 5.68 22.45
CA THR A 276 -11.07 6.27 22.16
C THR A 276 -11.78 5.67 20.94
N LYS A 277 -11.23 4.61 20.31
CA LYS A 277 -11.76 3.98 19.08
C LYS A 277 -13.24 3.64 19.12
N ASP A 278 -13.72 2.95 20.16
CA ASP A 278 -15.15 2.60 20.26
C ASP A 278 -16.08 3.80 20.40
N LYS A 279 -15.58 4.92 20.94
CA LYS A 279 -16.33 6.18 21.03
C LYS A 279 -16.36 6.87 19.66
N ALA A 280 -15.26 6.86 18.92
CA ALA A 280 -15.18 7.38 17.56
C ALA A 280 -16.08 6.58 16.60
N ARG A 281 -16.02 5.24 16.66
CA ARG A 281 -16.93 4.34 15.94
C ARG A 281 -18.39 4.70 16.18
N LYS A 282 -18.82 4.79 17.45
CA LYS A 282 -20.20 5.14 17.83
C LYS A 282 -20.59 6.57 17.41
N ALA A 283 -19.65 7.50 17.32
CA ALA A 283 -19.89 8.84 16.78
C ALA A 283 -20.13 8.81 15.26
N ILE A 284 -19.30 8.09 14.49
CA ILE A 284 -19.44 7.89 13.04
C ILE A 284 -20.76 7.17 12.72
N GLU A 285 -21.05 6.07 13.43
CA GLU A 285 -22.30 5.31 13.32
C GLU A 285 -23.53 6.17 13.64
N LYS A 286 -23.43 7.09 14.62
CA LYS A 286 -24.50 8.05 14.94
C LYS A 286 -24.63 9.15 13.88
N HIS A 287 -23.52 9.66 13.34
CA HIS A 287 -23.50 10.75 12.36
C HIS A 287 -24.22 10.38 11.06
N TYR A 288 -24.13 9.11 10.64
CA TYR A 288 -24.82 8.60 9.45
C TYR A 288 -26.14 7.84 9.74
N LYS A 289 -26.61 7.82 10.99
CA LYS A 289 -27.81 7.09 11.39
C LYS A 289 -29.08 7.71 10.79
N GLY A 290 -29.79 6.95 9.97
CA GLY A 290 -31.06 7.35 9.35
C GLY A 290 -31.00 7.53 7.83
N LEU A 291 -29.83 7.34 7.21
CA LEU A 291 -29.70 7.26 5.76
C LEU A 291 -29.90 5.81 5.31
N ASN A 292 -30.80 5.59 4.34
CA ASN A 292 -31.13 4.25 3.87
C ASN A 292 -29.99 3.67 3.03
N LYS A 293 -29.54 2.46 3.42
CA LYS A 293 -28.28 1.79 3.02
C LYS A 293 -27.01 2.57 3.44
N LEU A 294 -26.31 2.01 4.43
CA LEU A 294 -24.86 2.15 4.57
C LEU A 294 -24.25 0.75 4.61
N ASP A 295 -23.40 0.43 3.65
CA ASP A 295 -22.49 -0.72 3.72
C ASP A 295 -21.35 -0.37 4.69
N PHE A 296 -21.61 -0.55 5.99
CA PHE A 296 -20.83 0.02 7.09
C PHE A 296 -19.49 -0.71 7.34
N HIS A 297 -18.61 -0.73 6.34
CA HIS A 297 -17.27 -1.28 6.42
C HIS A 297 -16.29 -0.36 7.18
N ILE A 298 -16.50 -0.19 8.50
CA ILE A 298 -15.42 0.21 9.39
C ILE A 298 -14.38 -0.91 9.40
N MET A 299 -13.27 -0.70 8.71
CA MET A 299 -12.07 -1.52 8.87
C MET A 299 -11.28 -0.97 10.06
N ASP A 300 -11.21 -1.73 11.15
CA ASP A 300 -10.38 -1.43 12.32
C ASP A 300 -8.91 -1.76 12.00
N LEU A 301 -8.16 -0.73 11.61
CA LEU A 301 -6.74 -0.84 11.25
C LEU A 301 -5.80 -0.84 12.47
N THR A 302 -6.32 -1.08 13.68
CA THR A 302 -5.56 -1.03 14.95
C THR A 302 -5.34 -2.41 15.55
N ASN A 303 -6.31 -3.31 15.41
CA ASN A 303 -6.10 -4.73 15.68
C ASN A 303 -5.22 -5.40 14.61
N ILE A 304 -5.16 -4.79 13.42
CA ILE A 304 -4.01 -4.93 12.51
C ILE A 304 -2.86 -4.12 13.12
N GLY A 305 -2.07 -4.77 13.99
CA GLY A 305 -0.73 -4.26 14.30
C GLY A 305 0.03 -4.12 12.98
N ILE A 306 0.66 -2.96 12.75
CA ILE A 306 1.15 -2.57 11.41
C ILE A 306 2.39 -3.39 11.03
N GLU A 307 2.14 -4.61 10.57
CA GLU A 307 2.93 -5.22 9.52
C GLU A 307 2.90 -4.25 8.33
N GLN A 308 4.06 -3.71 7.95
CA GLN A 308 4.15 -2.92 6.73
C GLN A 308 3.69 -3.81 5.55
N PRO A 309 2.81 -3.31 4.65
CA PRO A 309 2.41 -4.06 3.47
C PRO A 309 3.65 -4.48 2.68
N ALA A 310 3.74 -5.76 2.34
CA ALA A 310 4.88 -6.32 1.64
C ALA A 310 5.02 -5.66 0.27
N ARG A 311 6.21 -5.12 0.00
CA ARG A 311 6.53 -4.47 -1.27
C ARG A 311 6.92 -5.53 -2.30
N TYR A 312 6.56 -5.28 -3.55
CA TYR A 312 6.96 -6.11 -4.69
C TYR A 312 7.94 -5.35 -5.59
N PHE A 313 9.17 -5.85 -5.67
CA PHE A 313 10.25 -5.27 -6.46
C PHE A 313 10.48 -6.09 -7.73
N ASP A 314 9.89 -5.64 -8.83
CA ASP A 314 10.08 -6.22 -10.17
C ASP A 314 11.36 -5.67 -10.81
N LEU A 315 12.51 -6.23 -10.45
CA LEU A 315 13.81 -5.69 -10.84
C LEU A 315 14.08 -5.79 -12.35
N VAL A 316 13.26 -6.53 -13.09
CA VAL A 316 13.40 -6.66 -14.55
C VAL A 316 12.49 -5.70 -15.32
N LYS A 317 11.31 -5.35 -14.79
CA LYS A 317 10.44 -4.31 -15.38
C LYS A 317 10.77 -2.91 -14.88
N LYS A 318 11.29 -2.79 -13.65
CA LYS A 318 11.47 -1.53 -12.91
C LYS A 318 12.63 -1.60 -11.89
N PRO A 319 13.91 -1.76 -12.31
CA PRO A 319 15.06 -1.80 -11.39
C PRO A 319 15.15 -0.57 -10.47
N GLU A 320 14.66 0.59 -10.92
CA GLU A 320 14.64 1.86 -10.16
C GLU A 320 13.68 1.86 -8.95
N THR A 321 12.85 0.82 -8.78
CA THR A 321 11.96 0.69 -7.62
C THR A 321 12.69 0.33 -6.35
N LEU A 322 13.79 -0.42 -6.42
CA LEU A 322 14.61 -0.74 -5.25
C LEU A 322 15.78 0.23 -5.11
N LYS A 323 15.97 0.71 -3.88
CA LYS A 323 16.86 1.83 -3.54
C LYS A 323 17.69 1.48 -2.32
N ARG A 324 18.74 2.26 -2.09
CA ARG A 324 19.39 2.34 -0.78
C ARG A 324 18.52 3.12 0.21
N THR A 325 18.76 2.93 1.50
CA THR A 325 18.08 3.63 2.62
C THR A 325 18.22 5.16 2.58
N ASN A 326 19.19 5.69 1.83
CA ASN A 326 19.34 7.13 1.56
C ASN A 326 18.58 7.61 0.29
N GLY A 327 17.73 6.76 -0.30
CA GLY A 327 16.90 7.06 -1.47
C GLY A 327 17.59 6.93 -2.84
N ILE A 328 18.89 6.61 -2.89
CA ILE A 328 19.64 6.45 -4.14
C ILE A 328 19.27 5.10 -4.81
N PRO A 329 18.87 5.07 -6.09
CA PRO A 329 18.66 3.81 -6.82
C PRO A 329 19.92 2.93 -6.88
N ILE A 330 19.74 1.63 -6.76
CA ILE A 330 20.85 0.66 -6.87
C ILE A 330 21.25 0.52 -8.35
N PRO A 331 22.55 0.45 -8.70
CA PRO A 331 22.98 0.29 -10.10
C PRO A 331 22.70 -1.11 -10.68
N ASP A 332 22.32 -1.18 -11.96
CA ASP A 332 22.09 -2.43 -12.72
C ASP A 332 23.23 -3.47 -12.60
N SER A 333 24.48 -3.02 -12.48
CA SER A 333 25.64 -3.90 -12.28
C SER A 333 25.63 -4.60 -10.91
N GLU A 334 25.25 -3.86 -9.85
CA GLU A 334 25.18 -4.39 -8.49
C GLU A 334 24.02 -5.40 -8.37
N PHE A 335 22.90 -5.15 -9.06
CA PHE A 335 21.81 -6.13 -9.19
C PHE A 335 22.23 -7.42 -9.89
N GLN A 336 23.04 -7.34 -10.96
CA GLN A 336 23.50 -8.52 -11.70
C GLN A 336 24.49 -9.36 -10.89
N ASP A 337 25.48 -8.73 -10.24
CA ASP A 337 26.42 -9.42 -9.36
C ASP A 337 25.72 -10.05 -8.14
N PHE A 338 24.69 -9.38 -7.60
CA PHE A 338 23.89 -9.85 -6.49
C PHE A 338 23.10 -11.13 -6.84
N HIS A 339 22.34 -11.10 -7.94
CA HIS A 339 21.49 -12.20 -8.40
C HIS A 339 22.24 -13.52 -8.61
N VAL A 340 23.53 -13.45 -9.00
CA VAL A 340 24.34 -14.63 -9.31
C VAL A 340 24.94 -15.29 -8.06
N ASN A 341 25.17 -14.54 -6.96
CA ASN A 341 26.10 -14.98 -5.91
C ASN A 341 25.67 -14.78 -4.45
N ARG A 342 24.49 -14.21 -4.12
CA ARG A 342 24.14 -13.86 -2.73
C ARG A 342 22.82 -14.44 -2.21
N THR A 343 22.87 -14.91 -0.96
CA THR A 343 21.72 -15.38 -0.17
C THR A 343 21.28 -14.38 0.91
N SER A 344 21.96 -13.24 1.04
CA SER A 344 21.67 -12.19 2.04
C SER A 344 21.79 -10.79 1.43
N ILE A 345 20.91 -9.90 1.86
CA ILE A 345 20.72 -8.56 1.27
C ILE A 345 21.59 -7.53 2.02
N PRO A 346 22.28 -6.60 1.32
CA PRO A 346 23.08 -5.56 1.98
C PRO A 346 22.26 -4.73 2.96
N GLU A 347 22.84 -4.32 4.08
CA GLU A 347 22.17 -3.54 5.14
C GLU A 347 21.66 -2.19 4.63
N ASP A 348 22.33 -1.61 3.63
CA ASP A 348 22.01 -0.30 3.07
C ASP A 348 20.88 -0.33 2.02
N TRP A 349 20.37 -1.49 1.63
CA TRP A 349 19.18 -1.60 0.76
C TRP A 349 17.88 -1.36 1.55
N ASP A 350 16.97 -0.56 0.99
CA ASP A 350 15.61 -0.33 1.52
C ASP A 350 14.72 -1.55 1.26
N VAL A 351 14.86 -2.56 2.12
CA VAL A 351 14.01 -3.76 2.20
C VAL A 351 13.60 -4.03 3.64
N SER A 352 12.37 -4.52 3.81
CA SER A 352 11.75 -4.94 5.07
C SER A 352 11.50 -6.45 5.05
N PHE A 353 11.36 -7.06 6.23
CA PHE A 353 10.92 -8.46 6.35
C PHE A 353 9.61 -8.70 5.58
N GLY A 354 9.56 -9.78 4.81
CA GLY A 354 8.43 -10.20 4.00
C GLY A 354 8.29 -9.51 2.64
N ASP A 355 9.11 -8.49 2.32
CA ASP A 355 9.17 -7.92 0.97
C ASP A 355 9.52 -9.02 -0.06
N VAL A 356 9.06 -8.84 -1.31
CA VAL A 356 9.23 -9.81 -2.40
C VAL A 356 10.05 -9.18 -3.52
N ILE A 357 11.18 -9.79 -3.84
CA ILE A 357 12.10 -9.33 -4.89
C ILE A 357 12.09 -10.36 -6.02
N ASN A 358 11.91 -9.92 -7.27
CA ASN A 358 11.79 -10.80 -8.42
C ASN A 358 12.74 -10.43 -9.57
N TRP A 359 13.49 -11.42 -10.04
CA TRP A 359 14.46 -11.33 -11.15
C TRP A 359 13.99 -12.03 -12.45
N SER A 360 12.73 -12.50 -12.50
CA SER A 360 12.17 -13.23 -13.65
C SER A 360 11.43 -12.35 -14.67
N LYS A 361 11.48 -12.74 -15.95
CA LYS A 361 10.68 -12.14 -17.04
C LYS A 361 9.31 -12.80 -17.16
N GLY A 362 8.37 -12.41 -16.29
CA GLY A 362 6.97 -12.84 -16.35
C GLY A 362 6.52 -13.56 -15.08
N ARG A 363 6.41 -14.90 -15.16
CA ARG A 363 6.04 -15.77 -14.02
C ARG A 363 7.12 -15.70 -12.92
N PRO A 364 6.76 -15.55 -11.63
CA PRO A 364 7.68 -15.35 -10.49
C PRO A 364 8.53 -16.58 -10.09
N THR A 365 9.17 -17.25 -11.05
CA THR A 365 10.07 -18.41 -10.83
C THR A 365 11.36 -18.02 -10.09
N GLU A 366 11.80 -16.77 -10.26
CA GLU A 366 12.95 -16.18 -9.56
C GLU A 366 12.50 -15.04 -8.63
N ALA A 367 11.37 -15.26 -7.94
CA ALA A 367 10.96 -14.46 -6.80
C ALA A 367 11.56 -15.01 -5.51
N TYR A 368 11.96 -14.12 -4.59
CA TYR A 368 12.51 -14.45 -3.28
C TYR A 368 11.89 -13.52 -2.23
N PHE A 369 11.66 -14.05 -1.04
CA PHE A 369 11.14 -13.32 0.12
C PHE A 369 12.29 -12.91 1.05
N VAL A 370 12.21 -11.70 1.60
CA VAL A 370 13.14 -11.22 2.63
C VAL A 370 12.79 -11.81 4.00
N LEU A 371 13.74 -12.50 4.65
CA LEU A 371 13.57 -13.02 6.01
C LEU A 371 13.98 -12.02 7.11
N GLU A 372 13.67 -12.35 8.36
CA GLU A 372 13.89 -11.50 9.55
C GLU A 372 15.39 -11.16 9.75
N ASP A 373 16.29 -12.02 9.28
CA ASP A 373 17.76 -11.88 9.30
C ASP A 373 18.35 -11.26 8.00
N ARG A 374 17.50 -10.71 7.13
CA ARG A 374 17.83 -10.21 5.77
C ARG A 374 18.39 -11.28 4.82
N THR A 375 18.21 -12.57 5.11
CA THR A 375 18.44 -13.63 4.11
C THR A 375 17.28 -13.73 3.11
N LEU A 376 17.52 -14.41 1.98
CA LEU A 376 16.56 -14.60 0.89
C LEU A 376 16.03 -16.03 0.85
N PHE A 377 14.72 -16.18 1.02
CA PHE A 377 14.01 -17.43 0.84
C PHE A 377 13.41 -17.49 -0.57
N LYS A 378 13.88 -18.40 -1.43
CA LYS A 378 13.33 -18.56 -2.78
C LYS A 378 11.86 -18.98 -2.73
N ASN A 379 11.05 -18.45 -3.64
CA ASN A 379 9.66 -18.88 -3.87
C ASN A 379 9.60 -20.42 -3.98
N PRO A 380 8.86 -21.12 -3.10
CA PRO A 380 8.82 -22.57 -3.09
C PRO A 380 7.91 -23.16 -4.18
N ASP A 381 7.13 -22.33 -4.89
CA ASP A 381 6.26 -22.68 -6.03
C ASP A 381 5.56 -24.04 -5.87
N ARG A 382 4.59 -24.12 -4.95
CA ARG A 382 3.82 -25.35 -4.68
C ARG A 382 3.08 -25.87 -5.91
N SER A 383 2.88 -25.03 -6.92
CA SER A 383 2.21 -25.36 -8.19
C SER A 383 3.11 -26.06 -9.21
N GLY A 384 4.44 -26.05 -9.02
CA GLY A 384 5.41 -26.51 -10.01
C GLY A 384 5.34 -25.81 -11.38
N SER A 385 4.61 -24.70 -11.47
CA SER A 385 4.23 -24.02 -12.71
C SER A 385 4.82 -22.61 -12.83
N GLY A 386 5.62 -22.18 -11.85
CA GLY A 386 6.23 -20.86 -11.75
C GLY A 386 5.34 -19.80 -11.12
N TYR A 387 4.36 -20.18 -10.29
CA TYR A 387 3.51 -19.23 -9.58
C TYR A 387 4.10 -18.86 -8.21
N LEU A 388 3.67 -17.74 -7.64
CA LEU A 388 4.07 -17.33 -6.31
C LEU A 388 3.29 -18.16 -5.28
N THR A 389 4.01 -18.91 -4.44
CA THR A 389 3.49 -19.31 -3.13
C THR A 389 4.06 -18.37 -2.08
N ILE A 390 3.20 -17.79 -1.25
CA ILE A 390 3.58 -16.97 -0.09
C ILE A 390 3.67 -17.92 1.12
N PRO A 391 4.88 -18.22 1.63
CA PRO A 391 5.09 -19.34 2.54
C PRO A 391 4.82 -19.01 4.01
N PHE A 392 4.51 -20.04 4.81
CA PHE A 392 4.20 -19.90 6.23
C PHE A 392 5.33 -19.23 7.02
N ASN A 393 6.59 -19.42 6.62
CA ASN A 393 7.73 -18.78 7.28
C ASN A 393 7.73 -17.24 7.25
N VAL A 394 6.99 -16.59 6.32
CA VAL A 394 6.84 -15.11 6.30
C VAL A 394 5.49 -14.62 6.83
N THR A 395 4.46 -15.49 6.82
CA THR A 395 3.09 -15.21 7.29
C THR A 395 2.79 -15.74 8.70
N LYS A 396 3.67 -16.54 9.31
CA LYS A 396 3.54 -17.12 10.67
C LYS A 396 3.18 -16.11 11.76
N ASN A 397 3.71 -14.89 11.62
CA ASN A 397 3.54 -13.79 12.55
C ASN A 397 2.41 -12.83 12.11
N SER A 398 1.78 -13.12 10.96
CA SER A 398 0.79 -12.23 10.35
C SER A 398 -0.59 -12.39 10.95
N ARG A 399 -1.24 -11.25 11.17
CA ARG A 399 -2.65 -11.22 11.61
C ARG A 399 -3.62 -11.23 10.43
N ASN A 400 -3.17 -10.79 9.26
CA ASN A 400 -3.92 -10.84 8.02
C ASN A 400 -2.94 -10.92 6.83
N ALA A 401 -2.51 -12.13 6.52
CA ALA A 401 -1.52 -12.41 5.48
C ALA A 401 -1.96 -11.89 4.10
N LEU A 402 -3.24 -12.03 3.75
CA LEU A 402 -3.77 -11.54 2.47
C LEU A 402 -3.73 -10.02 2.38
N LEU A 403 -4.06 -9.29 3.45
CA LEU A 403 -3.95 -7.82 3.46
C LEU A 403 -2.48 -7.37 3.43
N ARG A 404 -1.59 -8.04 4.16
CA ARG A 404 -0.15 -7.73 4.12
C ARG A 404 0.43 -7.88 2.71
N TYR A 405 -0.03 -8.88 1.96
CA TYR A 405 0.46 -9.18 0.61
C TYR A 405 -0.44 -8.64 -0.52
N GLU A 406 -1.46 -7.83 -0.22
CA GLU A 406 -2.43 -7.31 -1.21
C GLU A 406 -1.74 -6.62 -2.39
N TYR A 407 -0.79 -5.70 -2.13
CA TYR A 407 0.00 -5.03 -3.18
C TYR A 407 0.91 -5.96 -3.99
N VAL A 408 1.34 -7.11 -3.43
CA VAL A 408 2.10 -8.12 -4.18
C VAL A 408 1.16 -8.88 -5.10
N ILE A 409 0.01 -9.32 -4.58
CA ILE A 409 -1.03 -10.06 -5.30
C ILE A 409 -1.60 -9.23 -6.45
N GLU A 410 -1.87 -7.93 -6.23
CA GLU A 410 -2.27 -7.01 -7.30
C GLU A 410 -1.11 -6.65 -8.24
N GLY A 411 0.09 -6.44 -7.70
CA GLY A 411 1.27 -5.98 -8.44
C GLY A 411 1.81 -7.00 -9.45
N ILE A 412 1.69 -8.31 -9.18
CA ILE A 412 1.92 -9.35 -10.18
C ILE A 412 0.64 -9.76 -10.93
N GLY A 413 -0.53 -9.47 -10.34
CA GLY A 413 -1.85 -9.91 -10.78
C GLY A 413 -2.21 -11.28 -10.21
N LYS A 414 -3.45 -11.42 -9.70
CA LYS A 414 -3.94 -12.61 -8.98
C LYS A 414 -3.58 -13.94 -9.66
N ASN A 415 -3.72 -14.01 -10.98
CA ASN A 415 -3.43 -15.18 -11.82
C ASN A 415 -1.96 -15.65 -11.80
N TYR A 416 -1.07 -14.98 -11.07
CA TYR A 416 0.32 -15.38 -10.84
C TYR A 416 0.65 -15.75 -9.39
N VAL A 417 -0.31 -15.62 -8.47
CA VAL A 417 -0.22 -16.16 -7.10
C VAL A 417 -1.01 -17.46 -7.06
N SER A 418 -0.34 -18.56 -6.73
CA SER A 418 -1.01 -19.85 -6.52
C SER A 418 -1.61 -19.92 -5.12
N THR A 419 -0.85 -19.55 -4.09
CA THR A 419 -1.16 -19.95 -2.72
C THR A 419 -0.61 -18.99 -1.69
N VAL A 420 -1.36 -18.77 -0.62
CA VAL A 420 -0.94 -18.06 0.59
C VAL A 420 -1.09 -19.01 1.76
N GLU A 421 0.03 -19.48 2.30
CA GLU A 421 0.07 -20.26 3.54
C GLU A 421 -0.20 -19.29 4.71
N MET A 422 -1.09 -19.63 5.64
CA MET A 422 -1.63 -18.71 6.67
C MET A 422 -1.60 -19.32 8.08
N HIS A 423 -1.55 -18.46 9.09
CA HIS A 423 -1.68 -18.86 10.49
C HIS A 423 -3.15 -19.23 10.81
N PRO A 424 -3.44 -20.27 11.61
CA PRO A 424 -4.82 -20.66 11.97
C PRO A 424 -5.64 -19.54 12.62
N GLU A 425 -4.98 -18.55 13.23
CA GLU A 425 -5.63 -17.41 13.87
C GLU A 425 -5.84 -16.19 12.98
N ASP A 426 -5.50 -16.26 11.69
CA ASP A 426 -5.58 -15.15 10.75
C ASP A 426 -7.01 -14.57 10.65
N ILE A 427 -7.11 -13.23 10.64
CA ILE A 427 -8.35 -12.47 10.58
C ILE A 427 -9.17 -12.83 9.33
N PHE A 428 -8.54 -13.18 8.21
CA PHE A 428 -9.24 -13.65 7.01
C PHE A 428 -9.94 -14.99 7.24
N ILE A 429 -9.31 -15.95 7.91
CA ILE A 429 -9.95 -17.24 8.24
C ILE A 429 -11.11 -16.99 9.21
N LYS A 430 -10.84 -16.25 10.30
CA LYS A 430 -11.82 -15.92 11.35
C LYS A 430 -13.04 -15.16 10.81
N LYS A 431 -12.84 -14.25 9.84
CA LYS A 431 -13.91 -13.47 9.21
C LYS A 431 -14.82 -14.31 8.30
N ASN A 432 -14.24 -15.23 7.53
CA ASN A 432 -14.95 -15.88 6.41
C ASN A 432 -15.52 -17.27 6.77
N TRP A 433 -14.92 -18.00 7.72
CA TRP A 433 -15.40 -19.31 8.15
C TRP A 433 -15.75 -19.38 9.65
N GLY A 434 -15.06 -18.62 10.49
CA GLY A 434 -15.20 -18.63 11.95
C GLY A 434 -13.90 -18.97 12.68
N GLU A 435 -13.94 -19.06 14.01
CA GLU A 435 -12.76 -19.37 14.82
C GLU A 435 -12.29 -20.82 14.60
N VAL A 436 -11.02 -21.01 14.22
CA VAL A 436 -10.40 -22.35 14.15
C VAL A 436 -10.34 -22.93 15.57
N PRO A 437 -10.88 -24.15 15.80
CA PRO A 437 -10.91 -24.74 17.14
C PRO A 437 -9.52 -25.20 17.59
N SER A 438 -9.28 -25.12 18.89
CA SER A 438 -7.97 -25.38 19.51
C SER A 438 -7.40 -26.78 19.23
N GLU A 439 -8.21 -27.78 18.88
CA GLU A 439 -7.70 -29.10 18.46
C GLU A 439 -7.04 -29.06 17.08
N MET A 440 -7.59 -28.33 16.10
CA MET A 440 -6.94 -28.17 14.79
C MET A 440 -5.62 -27.42 14.93
N ILE A 441 -5.58 -26.41 15.82
CA ILE A 441 -4.35 -25.67 16.14
C ILE A 441 -3.31 -26.58 16.80
N SER A 442 -3.68 -27.34 17.85
CA SER A 442 -2.74 -28.21 18.58
C SER A 442 -2.22 -29.41 17.78
N ARG A 443 -2.88 -29.74 16.66
CA ARG A 443 -2.48 -30.79 15.71
C ARG A 443 -1.61 -30.26 14.56
N ASN A 444 -1.25 -28.97 14.58
CA ASN A 444 -0.54 -28.26 13.51
C ASN A 444 -1.20 -28.44 12.14
N VAL A 445 -2.52 -28.19 12.07
CA VAL A 445 -3.24 -28.13 10.80
C VAL A 445 -2.78 -26.88 10.03
N GLU A 446 -2.35 -27.09 8.78
CA GLU A 446 -1.93 -26.01 7.89
C GLU A 446 -3.15 -25.47 7.13
N PHE A 447 -3.20 -24.14 6.96
CA PHE A 447 -4.24 -23.46 6.20
C PHE A 447 -3.58 -22.74 5.02
N ILE A 448 -3.99 -23.07 3.80
CA ILE A 448 -3.40 -22.53 2.56
C ILE A 448 -4.52 -22.04 1.66
N TYR A 449 -4.58 -20.74 1.38
CA TYR A 449 -5.62 -20.14 0.55
C TYR A 449 -5.14 -19.92 -0.88
N ASP A 450 -5.96 -20.32 -1.85
CA ASP A 450 -5.79 -20.02 -3.27
C ASP A 450 -6.62 -18.77 -3.64
N PRO A 451 -5.97 -17.65 -4.02
CA PRO A 451 -6.64 -16.39 -4.34
C PRO A 451 -7.16 -16.29 -5.79
N LEU A 452 -6.98 -17.32 -6.61
CA LEU A 452 -7.49 -17.43 -7.97
C LEU A 452 -8.82 -18.20 -8.00
N GLU A 453 -8.88 -19.35 -7.32
CA GLU A 453 -10.06 -20.23 -7.28
C GLU A 453 -10.94 -20.04 -6.02
N GLU A 454 -10.49 -19.22 -5.06
CA GLU A 454 -11.15 -18.90 -3.79
C GLU A 454 -11.40 -20.12 -2.87
N PHE A 455 -10.48 -21.08 -2.88
CA PHE A 455 -10.46 -22.24 -1.98
C PHE A 455 -9.50 -22.05 -0.80
N LEU A 456 -9.92 -22.49 0.39
CA LEU A 456 -9.04 -22.76 1.52
C LEU A 456 -8.71 -24.25 1.56
N TYR A 457 -7.46 -24.61 1.27
CA TYR A 457 -6.92 -25.94 1.53
C TYR A 457 -6.58 -26.07 3.00
N VAL A 458 -7.10 -27.11 3.65
CA VAL A 458 -6.83 -27.46 5.04
C VAL A 458 -6.08 -28.78 5.04
N ASN A 459 -4.81 -28.77 5.45
CA ASN A 459 -3.92 -29.94 5.41
C ASN A 459 -3.59 -30.43 6.82
N ILE A 460 -3.45 -31.74 6.98
CA ILE A 460 -3.10 -32.41 8.24
C ILE A 460 -1.75 -33.12 8.02
N PRO A 461 -0.59 -32.47 8.28
CA PRO A 461 0.70 -32.90 7.75
C PRO A 461 1.10 -34.32 8.16
N HIS A 462 0.81 -34.69 9.41
CA HIS A 462 1.15 -36.00 9.98
C HIS A 462 0.27 -37.16 9.45
N THR A 463 -0.86 -36.87 8.78
CA THR A 463 -1.69 -37.89 8.10
C THR A 463 -1.64 -37.81 6.58
N LYS A 464 -1.00 -36.77 6.01
CA LYS A 464 -1.00 -36.42 4.58
C LYS A 464 -2.40 -36.22 3.97
N LYS A 465 -3.40 -35.89 4.79
CA LYS A 465 -4.76 -35.60 4.33
C LYS A 465 -4.93 -34.12 4.04
N SER A 466 -5.70 -33.82 3.01
CA SER A 466 -6.09 -32.47 2.62
C SER A 466 -7.56 -32.42 2.21
N LYS A 467 -8.15 -31.23 2.29
CA LYS A 467 -9.44 -30.92 1.67
C LYS A 467 -9.53 -29.44 1.35
N GLU A 468 -10.15 -29.14 0.22
CA GLU A 468 -10.51 -27.78 -0.20
C GLU A 468 -11.88 -27.37 0.33
N PHE A 469 -11.99 -26.11 0.73
CA PHE A 469 -13.21 -25.51 1.26
C PHE A 469 -13.46 -24.18 0.57
N LYS A 470 -14.52 -24.10 -0.23
CA LYS A 470 -14.82 -22.92 -1.04
C LYS A 470 -15.32 -21.74 -0.20
N LEU A 471 -14.75 -20.57 -0.43
CA LEU A 471 -15.16 -19.30 0.19
C LEU A 471 -16.67 -19.07 0.02
N GLY A 472 -17.32 -18.56 1.08
CA GLY A 472 -18.76 -18.28 1.11
C GLY A 472 -19.71 -19.47 0.97
N SER A 473 -19.19 -20.67 0.65
CA SER A 473 -19.98 -21.89 0.38
C SER A 473 -19.79 -22.98 1.44
N THR A 474 -18.90 -22.75 2.41
CA THR A 474 -18.53 -23.69 3.47
C THR A 474 -18.37 -22.94 4.80
N THR A 475 -18.56 -23.62 5.92
CA THR A 475 -18.43 -23.06 7.28
C THR A 475 -17.30 -23.74 8.06
N MET A 476 -16.84 -23.13 9.16
CA MET A 476 -15.91 -23.79 10.08
C MET A 476 -16.50 -25.10 10.65
N GLN A 477 -17.83 -25.22 10.77
CA GLN A 477 -18.48 -26.46 11.21
C GLN A 477 -18.32 -27.59 10.18
N ASP A 478 -18.25 -27.28 8.88
CA ASP A 478 -17.96 -28.27 7.83
C ASP A 478 -16.50 -28.71 7.88
N MET A 479 -15.58 -27.77 8.10
CA MET A 479 -14.15 -28.05 8.31
C MET A 479 -13.92 -28.95 9.53
N GLN A 480 -14.58 -28.65 10.65
CA GLN A 480 -14.57 -29.47 11.87
C GLN A 480 -15.14 -30.87 11.63
N THR A 481 -16.27 -30.98 10.91
CA THR A 481 -16.90 -32.28 10.62
C THR A 481 -15.98 -33.14 9.75
N TRP A 482 -15.33 -32.55 8.76
CA TRP A 482 -14.31 -33.23 7.96
C TRP A 482 -13.09 -33.63 8.81
N PHE A 483 -12.53 -32.69 9.58
CA PHE A 483 -11.34 -32.91 10.40
C PHE A 483 -11.54 -34.06 11.41
N ALA A 484 -12.69 -34.10 12.09
CA ALA A 484 -13.04 -35.22 12.97
C ALA A 484 -13.13 -36.54 12.20
N GLY A 485 -13.81 -36.57 11.05
CA GLY A 485 -13.86 -37.73 10.16
C GLY A 485 -12.49 -38.14 9.58
N ALA A 486 -11.53 -37.22 9.52
CA ALA A 486 -10.15 -37.46 9.13
C ALA A 486 -9.27 -37.98 10.28
N MET A 487 -9.72 -37.94 11.54
CA MET A 487 -9.06 -38.59 12.69
C MET A 487 -9.55 -40.01 12.98
N GLU A 488 -10.72 -40.38 12.44
CA GLU A 488 -11.35 -41.71 12.57
C GLU A 488 -10.67 -42.82 11.72
N ASP A 489 -11.05 -44.08 11.93
CA ASP A 489 -10.66 -45.18 11.03
C ASP A 489 -11.17 -44.92 9.59
N GLN A 490 -10.30 -45.16 8.61
CA GLN A 490 -10.51 -44.73 7.24
C GLN A 490 -10.85 -45.89 6.32
N ALA A 491 -11.73 -45.61 5.36
CA ALA A 491 -11.81 -46.37 4.12
C ALA A 491 -11.34 -45.52 2.95
N SER A 492 -11.10 -46.17 1.82
CA SER A 492 -10.84 -45.51 0.55
C SER A 492 -11.38 -46.36 -0.58
N PHE A 493 -11.88 -45.73 -1.63
CA PHE A 493 -12.28 -46.37 -2.88
C PHE A 493 -11.89 -45.48 -4.06
N ARG A 494 -11.90 -46.03 -5.26
CA ARG A 494 -11.78 -45.24 -6.50
C ARG A 494 -12.94 -45.51 -7.43
N VAL A 495 -13.29 -44.48 -8.21
CA VAL A 495 -14.16 -44.58 -9.37
C VAL A 495 -13.29 -44.47 -10.62
N LYS A 496 -13.17 -45.56 -11.38
CA LYS A 496 -12.58 -45.54 -12.71
C LYS A 496 -13.65 -45.23 -13.75
N TYR A 497 -13.28 -44.47 -14.77
CA TYR A 497 -14.14 -44.15 -15.90
C TYR A 497 -13.38 -44.24 -17.22
N ASN A 498 -14.11 -44.58 -18.28
CA ASN A 498 -13.64 -44.50 -19.65
C ASN A 498 -14.82 -44.06 -20.54
N PHE A 499 -14.94 -42.76 -20.74
CA PHE A 499 -16.02 -42.14 -21.49
C PHE A 499 -15.55 -41.83 -22.90
N THR A 500 -16.28 -42.33 -23.89
CA THR A 500 -16.03 -42.10 -25.32
C THR A 500 -17.35 -41.78 -26.03
N GLY A 501 -17.29 -40.98 -27.10
CA GLY A 501 -18.45 -40.70 -27.94
C GLY A 501 -19.66 -40.17 -27.15
N PRO A 502 -20.86 -40.80 -27.20
CA PRO A 502 -22.04 -40.34 -26.47
C PRO A 502 -21.85 -40.24 -24.95
N HIS A 503 -21.04 -41.11 -24.33
CA HIS A 503 -20.74 -41.02 -22.89
C HIS A 503 -19.80 -39.85 -22.58
N TYR A 504 -18.85 -39.58 -23.48
CA TYR A 504 -18.00 -38.39 -23.36
C TYR A 504 -18.81 -37.10 -23.53
N GLN A 505 -19.69 -37.03 -24.53
CA GLN A 505 -20.58 -35.88 -24.72
C GLN A 505 -21.47 -35.64 -23.50
N LYS A 506 -22.10 -36.70 -22.96
CA LYS A 506 -22.90 -36.59 -21.72
C LYS A 506 -22.05 -36.19 -20.51
N TYR A 507 -20.79 -36.61 -20.44
CA TYR A 507 -19.87 -36.17 -19.40
C TYR A 507 -19.47 -34.68 -19.55
N HIS A 508 -19.17 -34.24 -20.77
CA HIS A 508 -18.83 -32.86 -21.07
C HIS A 508 -20.00 -31.91 -20.74
N ASP A 509 -21.19 -32.21 -21.26
CA ASP A 509 -22.36 -31.32 -21.18
C ASP A 509 -22.95 -31.18 -19.77
N VAL A 510 -22.85 -32.24 -18.95
CA VAL A 510 -23.40 -32.25 -17.58
C VAL A 510 -22.36 -31.86 -16.52
N TYR A 511 -21.07 -32.16 -16.72
CA TYR A 511 -20.06 -32.08 -15.65
C TYR A 511 -18.88 -31.14 -15.95
N GLN A 512 -18.60 -30.81 -17.22
CA GLN A 512 -17.48 -29.91 -17.56
C GLN A 512 -17.91 -28.45 -17.78
N LEU A 513 -19.20 -28.21 -18.06
CA LEU A 513 -19.76 -26.86 -18.24
C LEU A 513 -20.49 -26.29 -17.00
N ASN A 514 -20.79 -27.10 -15.97
CA ASN A 514 -21.43 -26.65 -14.73
C ASN A 514 -21.00 -27.50 -13.53
N THR A 515 -20.50 -26.85 -12.48
CA THR A 515 -20.78 -27.00 -11.01
C THR A 515 -21.25 -28.33 -10.37
N ALA A 516 -21.14 -29.48 -11.03
CA ALA A 516 -21.62 -30.77 -10.56
C ALA A 516 -20.65 -31.37 -9.54
N HIS A 517 -20.85 -31.07 -8.25
CA HIS A 517 -20.10 -31.68 -7.15
C HIS A 517 -20.74 -33.00 -6.70
N PHE A 518 -19.91 -33.98 -6.33
CA PHE A 518 -20.37 -35.22 -5.71
C PHE A 518 -21.05 -34.94 -4.37
N SER A 519 -22.22 -35.56 -4.13
CA SER A 519 -22.86 -35.58 -2.80
C SER A 519 -22.15 -36.59 -1.88
N LEU A 520 -20.94 -36.24 -1.42
CA LEU A 520 -20.18 -37.02 -0.45
C LEU A 520 -20.60 -36.68 1.00
N PRO A 521 -20.48 -37.63 1.94
CA PRO A 521 -20.52 -37.33 3.37
C PRO A 521 -19.46 -36.27 3.73
N LYS A 522 -19.76 -35.35 4.66
CA LYS A 522 -18.86 -34.24 5.01
C LYS A 522 -17.47 -34.71 5.49
N THR A 523 -17.42 -35.90 6.10
CA THR A 523 -16.23 -36.64 6.58
C THR A 523 -15.33 -37.19 5.47
N TRP A 524 -15.72 -37.09 4.20
CA TRP A 524 -14.99 -37.61 3.04
C TRP A 524 -14.34 -36.51 2.20
N SER A 525 -13.20 -36.84 1.57
CA SER A 525 -12.48 -36.07 0.57
C SER A 525 -12.48 -36.80 -0.78
N VAL A 526 -12.23 -36.04 -1.85
CA VAL A 526 -11.91 -36.54 -3.18
C VAL A 526 -10.48 -36.12 -3.55
N GLU A 527 -9.75 -36.97 -4.25
CA GLU A 527 -8.40 -36.74 -4.75
C GLU A 527 -8.40 -37.02 -6.27
N PRO A 528 -7.90 -36.10 -7.12
CA PRO A 528 -7.74 -36.36 -8.54
C PRO A 528 -6.69 -37.45 -8.77
N GLY A 529 -7.08 -38.53 -9.44
CA GLY A 529 -6.14 -39.51 -9.97
C GLY A 529 -5.66 -39.12 -11.37
N THR A 530 -5.06 -40.09 -12.07
CA THR A 530 -4.67 -39.90 -13.47
C THR A 530 -5.91 -39.68 -14.34
N THR A 531 -5.91 -38.61 -15.11
CA THR A 531 -6.93 -38.30 -16.13
C THR A 531 -6.24 -38.04 -17.47
N ASP A 532 -6.78 -38.62 -18.53
CA ASP A 532 -6.38 -38.37 -19.92
C ASP A 532 -7.60 -37.89 -20.74
N LEU A 533 -7.39 -36.90 -21.59
CA LEU A 533 -8.43 -36.05 -22.17
C LEU A 533 -8.15 -35.80 -23.66
N GLY A 534 -9.03 -36.34 -24.50
CA GLY A 534 -9.06 -36.10 -25.93
C GLY A 534 -10.17 -35.13 -26.35
N HIS A 535 -10.36 -34.99 -27.66
CA HIS A 535 -11.47 -34.24 -28.22
C HIS A 535 -12.82 -35.00 -28.11
N ASP A 536 -12.77 -36.33 -28.01
CA ASP A 536 -13.90 -37.25 -28.07
C ASP A 536 -13.87 -38.33 -26.96
N TYR A 537 -12.92 -38.23 -26.02
CA TYR A 537 -12.78 -39.14 -24.89
C TYR A 537 -12.30 -38.45 -23.60
N CYS A 538 -12.66 -39.05 -22.47
CA CYS A 538 -12.16 -38.74 -21.14
C CYS A 538 -12.04 -40.04 -20.34
N HIS A 539 -10.84 -40.42 -19.92
CA HIS A 539 -10.64 -41.63 -19.12
C HIS A 539 -9.70 -41.38 -17.94
N GLY A 540 -9.92 -42.08 -16.83
CA GLY A 540 -9.15 -41.83 -15.61
C GLY A 540 -9.70 -42.50 -14.35
N GLU A 541 -9.20 -42.07 -13.19
CA GLU A 541 -9.74 -42.44 -11.88
C GLU A 541 -9.85 -41.24 -10.94
N TRP A 542 -10.96 -41.19 -10.20
CA TRP A 542 -11.11 -40.36 -9.00
C TRP A 542 -10.94 -41.24 -7.76
N LYS A 543 -10.18 -40.78 -6.77
CA LYS A 543 -10.02 -41.49 -5.49
C LYS A 543 -10.82 -40.76 -4.41
N PHE A 544 -11.39 -41.53 -3.49
CA PHE A 544 -12.23 -41.05 -2.41
C PHE A 544 -11.73 -41.65 -1.10
N HIS A 545 -11.63 -40.84 -0.05
CA HIS A 545 -11.16 -41.30 1.26
C HIS A 545 -11.86 -40.56 2.40
N GLY A 546 -12.07 -41.25 3.53
CA GLY A 546 -12.73 -40.68 4.70
C GLY A 546 -13.13 -41.76 5.71
N ASP A 547 -13.92 -41.37 6.72
CA ASP A 547 -14.41 -42.26 7.77
C ASP A 547 -15.12 -43.51 7.23
N ARG A 548 -14.64 -44.69 7.62
CA ARG A 548 -15.14 -46.01 7.21
C ARG A 548 -16.64 -46.19 7.49
N LYS A 549 -17.17 -45.59 8.56
CA LYS A 549 -18.60 -45.67 8.94
C LYS A 549 -19.52 -45.18 7.80
N HIS A 550 -19.04 -44.22 7.00
CA HIS A 550 -19.78 -43.59 5.92
C HIS A 550 -19.41 -44.15 4.51
N LEU A 551 -18.62 -45.23 4.42
CA LEU A 551 -18.15 -45.81 3.15
C LEU A 551 -19.29 -46.13 2.16
N ASN A 552 -20.38 -46.75 2.64
CA ASN A 552 -21.50 -47.15 1.77
C ASN A 552 -22.31 -45.94 1.28
N GLU A 553 -22.37 -44.86 2.08
CA GLU A 553 -23.00 -43.60 1.69
C GLU A 553 -22.16 -42.88 0.63
N ALA A 554 -20.84 -42.78 0.84
CA ALA A 554 -19.91 -42.19 -0.13
C ALA A 554 -19.90 -42.96 -1.46
N LYS A 555 -19.88 -44.30 -1.43
CA LYS A 555 -20.04 -45.14 -2.63
C LYS A 555 -21.36 -44.89 -3.34
N LYS A 556 -22.48 -44.83 -2.60
CA LYS A 556 -23.78 -44.53 -3.18
C LYS A 556 -23.81 -43.12 -3.81
N GLY A 557 -23.26 -42.11 -3.15
CA GLY A 557 -23.15 -40.76 -3.71
C GLY A 557 -22.39 -40.72 -5.04
N ALA A 558 -21.33 -41.52 -5.18
CA ALA A 558 -20.61 -41.69 -6.45
C ALA A 558 -21.42 -42.48 -7.51
N GLN A 559 -22.19 -43.48 -7.11
CA GLN A 559 -23.07 -44.25 -8.01
C GLN A 559 -24.26 -43.42 -8.52
N ASP A 560 -24.92 -42.66 -7.65
CA ASP A 560 -26.05 -41.81 -8.00
C ASP A 560 -25.60 -40.63 -8.89
N PHE A 561 -24.39 -40.11 -8.68
CA PHE A 561 -23.75 -39.10 -9.55
C PHE A 561 -23.46 -39.66 -10.94
N TYR A 562 -22.81 -40.82 -11.06
CA TYR A 562 -22.46 -41.45 -12.34
C TYR A 562 -23.52 -42.41 -12.90
N LYS A 563 -24.78 -42.32 -12.46
CA LYS A 563 -25.84 -43.33 -12.67
C LYS A 563 -26.03 -43.77 -14.13
N ASP A 564 -25.82 -42.87 -15.08
CA ASP A 564 -26.01 -43.10 -16.51
C ASP A 564 -24.68 -43.17 -17.30
N LEU A 565 -23.55 -43.42 -16.63
CA LEU A 565 -22.21 -43.40 -17.21
C LEU A 565 -21.42 -44.69 -16.86
N PRO A 566 -20.61 -45.24 -17.79
CA PRO A 566 -19.90 -46.50 -17.57
C PRO A 566 -18.70 -46.30 -16.62
N ILE A 567 -18.91 -46.59 -15.34
CA ILE A 567 -17.91 -46.50 -14.28
C ILE A 567 -17.68 -47.83 -13.57
N THR A 568 -16.51 -47.99 -12.96
CA THR A 568 -16.15 -49.11 -12.07
C THR A 568 -15.74 -48.56 -10.71
N ILE A 569 -16.33 -49.08 -9.63
CA ILE A 569 -15.97 -48.71 -8.26
C ILE A 569 -15.15 -49.84 -7.62
N GLU A 570 -13.96 -49.53 -7.13
CA GLU A 570 -13.04 -50.48 -6.49
C GLU A 570 -12.65 -49.99 -5.09
N ASP A 571 -12.70 -50.86 -4.09
CA ASP A 571 -12.14 -50.57 -2.77
C ASP A 571 -10.61 -50.53 -2.81
N ILE A 572 -10.02 -49.55 -2.11
CA ILE A 572 -8.58 -49.41 -1.95
C ILE A 572 -8.21 -49.97 -0.57
N HIS A 573 -7.74 -51.22 -0.55
CA HIS A 573 -7.18 -51.83 0.63
C HIS A 573 -5.74 -51.34 0.85
N HIS A 574 -5.59 -50.28 1.64
CA HIS A 574 -4.30 -49.93 2.25
C HIS A 574 -3.80 -51.11 3.11
N LYS A 575 -2.50 -51.39 3.04
CA LYS A 575 -1.82 -52.45 3.79
C LYS A 575 -0.99 -51.87 4.93
#